data_AF-A9DVG0-F1
#
_entry.id   AF-A9DVG0-F1
#
_cell.length_a   1.000
_cell.length_b   1.000
_cell.length_c   1.000
_cell.angle_alpha   90.00
_cell.angle_beta   90.00
_cell.angle_gamma   90.00
#
_symmetry.space_group_name_H-M   'P 1'
#
loop_
_entity.id
_entity.type
_entity.pdbx_description
1 polymer ?
#
loop_
_entity_poly.entity_id
_entity_poly.type
_entity_poly.pdbx_seq_one_letter_code
_entity_poly.pdbx_strand_id
1 'polypeptide(L)'
;MIPISITIILITFFSFSPKFKNVREKYNHGFDFYFTLIATVFGVVLAFYFSNRAEEMKEKEFAFNKLVIAKSNIDQNISDNQSKLYLYKEVKLDSLNVTINPLRYPTYAENIILSDPILNKHISINNYKILVSKFENLKDMKNLFHNYSYKNNSIVAEQYNLILSSVSQIISVEMSNQKDELSQEEQKKIIERIDDSLKIISEKIYKKPMIVLDKH
;
A
#
# COMPACT_ATOMS: atom_id res chain seq x y z
N MET A 1 -8.86 -14.39 -27.28
CA MET A 1 -7.75 -15.37 -27.23
C MET A 1 -8.22 -16.81 -27.03
N ILE A 2 -9.08 -17.10 -26.05
CA ILE A 2 -9.64 -18.44 -25.79
C ILE A 2 -10.18 -19.19 -27.04
N PRO A 3 -10.95 -18.57 -27.97
CA PRO A 3 -11.47 -19.29 -29.12
C PRO A 3 -10.36 -19.76 -30.08
N ILE A 4 -9.32 -18.95 -30.30
CA ILE A 4 -8.22 -19.27 -31.22
C ILE A 4 -7.38 -20.42 -30.67
N SER A 5 -7.09 -20.42 -29.37
CA SER A 5 -6.34 -21.50 -28.72
C SER A 5 -7.09 -22.84 -28.81
N ILE A 6 -8.42 -22.83 -28.63
CA ILE A 6 -9.27 -24.03 -28.76
C ILE A 6 -9.28 -24.53 -30.21
N THR A 7 -9.36 -23.63 -31.19
CA THR A 7 -9.33 -23.99 -32.61
C THR A 7 -7.99 -24.62 -33.00
N ILE A 8 -6.86 -24.09 -32.52
CA ILE A 8 -5.53 -24.65 -32.80
C ILE A 8 -5.38 -26.04 -32.17
N ILE A 9 -5.84 -26.24 -30.93
CA ILE A 9 -5.84 -27.54 -30.26
C ILE A 9 -6.69 -28.55 -31.05
N LEU A 10 -7.89 -28.15 -31.50
CA LEU A 10 -8.77 -28.99 -32.30
C LEU A 10 -8.16 -29.36 -33.66
N ILE A 11 -7.54 -28.41 -34.37
CA ILE A 11 -6.89 -28.68 -35.67
C ILE A 11 -5.69 -29.61 -35.47
N THR A 12 -4.92 -29.43 -34.40
CA THR A 12 -3.78 -30.28 -34.06
C THR A 12 -4.26 -31.70 -33.74
N PHE A 13 -5.31 -31.83 -32.93
CA PHE A 13 -5.92 -33.12 -32.56
C PHE A 13 -6.50 -33.85 -33.78
N PHE A 14 -7.22 -33.13 -34.66
CA PHE A 14 -7.76 -33.70 -35.90
C PHE A 14 -6.67 -34.10 -36.88
N SER A 15 -5.59 -33.31 -36.97
CA SER A 15 -4.43 -33.61 -37.83
C SER A 15 -3.70 -34.89 -37.40
N PHE A 16 -3.76 -35.24 -36.11
CA PHE A 16 -3.16 -36.47 -35.57
C PHE A 16 -4.04 -37.72 -35.71
N SER A 17 -5.31 -37.60 -36.13
CA SER A 17 -6.22 -38.73 -36.30
C SER A 17 -5.75 -39.72 -37.37
N PRO A 18 -5.89 -41.05 -37.13
CA PRO A 18 -5.43 -42.09 -38.07
C PRO A 18 -6.08 -42.00 -39.46
N LYS A 19 -7.24 -41.35 -39.57
CA LYS A 19 -7.94 -41.10 -40.84
C LYS A 19 -7.18 -40.18 -41.79
N PHE A 20 -6.24 -39.36 -41.30
CA PHE A 20 -5.45 -38.41 -42.10
C PHE A 20 -4.02 -38.88 -42.38
N LYS A 21 -3.66 -40.13 -42.05
CA LYS A 21 -2.30 -40.66 -42.19
C LYS A 21 -1.76 -40.56 -43.63
N ASN A 22 -2.56 -40.94 -44.63
CA ASN A 22 -2.17 -40.86 -46.04
C ASN A 22 -1.95 -39.42 -46.52
N VAL A 23 -2.70 -38.45 -45.99
CA VAL A 23 -2.55 -37.03 -46.34
C VAL A 23 -1.28 -36.47 -45.70
N ARG A 24 -0.97 -36.87 -44.46
CA ARG A 24 0.25 -36.47 -43.75
C ARG A 24 1.50 -36.97 -44.45
N GLU A 25 1.53 -38.23 -44.86
CA GLU A 25 2.66 -38.81 -45.60
C GLU A 25 2.86 -38.15 -46.98
N LYS A 26 1.77 -37.75 -47.65
CA LYS A 26 1.84 -37.06 -48.96
C LYS A 26 2.30 -35.61 -48.86
N TYR A 27 2.02 -34.91 -47.75
CA TYR A 27 2.34 -33.49 -47.53
C TYR A 27 3.25 -33.26 -46.32
N ASN A 28 4.19 -34.17 -46.08
CA ASN A 28 4.96 -34.22 -44.83
C ASN A 28 5.66 -32.88 -44.51
N HIS A 29 6.30 -32.25 -45.49
CA HIS A 29 6.93 -30.93 -45.32
C HIS A 29 5.95 -29.79 -44.98
N GLY A 30 4.71 -29.85 -45.46
CA GLY A 30 3.68 -28.86 -45.14
C GLY A 30 3.18 -28.99 -43.70
N PHE A 31 3.06 -30.22 -43.21
CA PHE A 31 2.75 -30.49 -41.80
C PHE A 31 3.88 -30.05 -40.88
N ASP A 32 5.14 -30.35 -41.23
CA ASP A 32 6.31 -29.92 -40.46
C ASP A 32 6.36 -28.39 -40.35
N PHE A 33 6.20 -27.68 -41.47
CA PHE A 33 6.14 -26.22 -41.49
C PHE A 33 4.99 -25.67 -40.64
N TYR A 34 3.79 -26.27 -40.72
CA TYR A 34 2.63 -25.85 -39.93
C TYR A 34 2.87 -26.02 -38.42
N PHE A 35 3.48 -27.14 -38.00
CA PHE A 35 3.83 -27.36 -36.60
C PHE A 35 4.92 -26.40 -36.12
N THR A 36 5.92 -26.12 -36.94
CA THR A 36 6.93 -25.09 -36.64
C THR A 36 6.26 -23.72 -36.46
N LEU A 37 5.35 -23.33 -37.35
CA LEU A 37 4.63 -22.06 -37.25
C LEU A 37 3.83 -21.96 -35.93
N ILE A 38 3.09 -23.02 -35.58
CA ILE A 38 2.37 -23.09 -34.30
C ILE A 38 3.34 -22.95 -33.12
N ALA A 39 4.44 -23.71 -33.13
CA ALA A 39 5.43 -23.67 -32.06
C ALA A 39 6.05 -22.28 -31.90
N THR A 40 6.35 -21.58 -33.00
CA THR A 40 6.85 -20.20 -32.96
C THR A 40 5.81 -19.25 -32.38
N VAL A 41 4.54 -19.33 -32.80
CA VAL A 41 3.47 -18.48 -32.27
C VAL A 41 3.28 -18.71 -30.77
N PHE A 42 3.20 -19.96 -30.32
CA PHE A 42 3.12 -20.27 -28.89
C PHE A 42 4.36 -19.78 -28.15
N GLY A 43 5.56 -19.98 -28.70
CA GLY A 43 6.81 -19.50 -28.11
C GLY A 43 6.80 -17.99 -27.89
N VAL A 44 6.37 -17.22 -28.89
CA VAL A 44 6.26 -15.76 -28.80
C VAL A 44 5.20 -15.34 -27.78
N VAL A 45 4.00 -15.92 -27.80
CA VAL A 45 2.93 -15.59 -26.84
C VAL A 45 3.35 -15.91 -25.42
N LEU A 46 4.00 -17.06 -25.20
CA LEU A 46 4.45 -17.48 -23.90
C LEU A 46 5.59 -16.60 -23.39
N ALA A 47 6.52 -16.20 -24.27
CA ALA A 47 7.57 -15.24 -23.95
C ALA A 47 7.00 -13.88 -23.54
N PHE A 48 6.02 -13.34 -24.29
CA PHE A 48 5.33 -12.11 -23.90
C PHE A 48 4.60 -12.24 -22.56
N TYR A 49 3.89 -13.36 -22.34
CA TYR A 49 3.20 -13.61 -21.08
C TYR A 49 4.16 -13.65 -19.88
N PHE A 50 5.27 -14.38 -20.00
CA PHE A 50 6.29 -14.43 -18.94
C PHE A 50 7.01 -13.09 -18.76
N SER A 51 7.26 -12.35 -19.84
CA SER A 51 7.84 -11.00 -19.77
C SER A 51 6.94 -10.05 -18.99
N ASN A 52 5.66 -9.98 -19.34
CA ASN A 52 4.69 -9.13 -18.64
C ASN A 52 4.57 -9.52 -17.17
N ARG A 53 4.46 -10.83 -16.88
CA ARG A 53 4.39 -11.31 -15.49
C ARG A 53 5.65 -10.97 -14.70
N ALA A 54 6.83 -11.02 -15.32
CA ALA A 54 8.08 -10.64 -14.67
C ALA A 54 8.13 -9.13 -14.38
N GLU A 55 7.59 -8.31 -15.27
CA GLU A 55 7.45 -6.87 -15.07
C GLU A 55 6.47 -6.54 -13.93
N GLU A 56 5.29 -7.16 -13.90
CA GLU A 56 4.32 -7.01 -12.81
C GLU A 56 4.90 -7.41 -11.45
N MET A 57 5.69 -8.49 -11.39
CA MET A 57 6.37 -8.90 -10.16
C MET A 57 7.40 -7.87 -9.70
N LYS A 58 8.15 -7.27 -10.63
CA LYS A 58 9.10 -6.19 -10.31
C LYS A 58 8.40 -4.93 -9.83
N GLU A 59 7.29 -4.54 -10.47
CA GLU A 59 6.48 -3.41 -10.01
C GLU A 59 5.92 -3.65 -8.62
N LYS A 60 5.40 -4.86 -8.34
CA LYS A 60 4.91 -5.26 -7.00
C LYS A 60 6.01 -5.19 -5.95
N GLU A 61 7.21 -5.69 -6.25
CA GLU A 61 8.37 -5.62 -5.34
C GLU A 61 8.82 -4.18 -5.09
N PHE A 62 8.83 -3.34 -6.14
CA PHE A 62 9.14 -1.93 -6.01
C PHE A 62 8.13 -1.19 -5.13
N ALA A 63 6.83 -1.45 -5.32
CA ALA A 63 5.77 -0.89 -4.47
C ALA A 63 5.93 -1.33 -3.00
N PHE A 64 6.26 -2.59 -2.76
CA PHE A 64 6.53 -3.09 -1.41
C PHE A 64 7.72 -2.36 -0.77
N ASN A 65 8.83 -2.19 -1.49
CA ASN A 65 10.01 -1.48 -1.00
C ASN A 65 9.69 0.00 -0.67
N LYS A 66 8.81 0.64 -1.47
CA LYS A 66 8.31 1.99 -1.17
C LYS A 66 7.52 2.04 0.13
N LEU A 67 6.66 1.05 0.41
CA LEU A 67 5.95 0.95 1.69
C LEU A 67 6.90 0.76 2.87
N VAL A 68 7.94 -0.07 2.72
CA VAL A 68 8.99 -0.25 3.75
C VAL A 68 9.66 1.07 4.08
N ILE A 69 10.05 1.83 3.06
CA ILE A 69 10.69 3.15 3.21
C ILE A 69 9.74 4.14 3.87
N ALA A 70 8.48 4.21 3.42
CA ALA A 70 7.46 5.08 3.98
C ALA A 70 7.20 4.77 5.46
N LYS A 71 7.05 3.48 5.80
CA LYS A 71 6.90 3.02 7.18
C LYS A 71 8.09 3.42 8.04
N SER A 72 9.32 3.17 7.57
CA SER A 72 10.54 3.55 8.29
C SER A 72 10.59 5.06 8.56
N ASN A 73 10.20 5.88 7.59
CA ASN A 73 10.10 7.32 7.79
C ASN A 73 9.06 7.69 8.86
N ILE A 74 7.89 7.06 8.87
CA ILE A 74 6.86 7.29 9.89
C ILE A 74 7.36 6.86 11.27
N ASP A 75 7.95 5.69 11.40
CA ASP A 75 8.48 5.17 12.66
C ASP A 75 9.56 6.09 13.25
N GLN A 76 10.43 6.64 12.39
CA GLN A 76 11.40 7.64 12.80
C GLN A 76 10.72 8.92 13.32
N ASN A 77 9.69 9.41 12.61
CA ASN A 77 8.92 10.57 13.07
C ASN A 77 8.20 10.30 14.41
N ILE A 78 7.69 9.08 14.62
CA ILE A 78 7.08 8.68 15.90
C ILE A 78 8.12 8.77 17.03
N SER A 79 9.29 8.17 16.85
CA SER A 79 10.39 8.19 17.83
C SER A 79 10.85 9.61 18.16
N ASP A 80 11.05 10.44 17.13
CA ASP A 80 11.45 11.84 17.29
C ASP A 80 10.40 12.65 18.07
N ASN A 81 9.11 12.39 17.80
CA ASN A 81 8.01 13.09 18.46
C ASN A 81 7.78 12.60 19.89
N GLN A 82 8.03 11.32 20.20
CA GLN A 82 8.03 10.80 21.59
C GLN A 82 9.06 11.51 22.47
N SER A 83 10.26 11.73 21.92
CA SER A 83 11.31 12.47 22.64
C SER A 83 10.87 13.91 22.96
N LYS A 84 10.12 14.55 22.04
CA LYS A 84 9.56 15.89 22.26
C LYS A 84 8.38 15.90 23.24
N LEU A 85 7.57 14.84 23.26
CA LEU A 85 6.46 14.66 24.20
C LEU A 85 6.91 14.72 25.65
N TYR A 86 8.08 14.17 25.96
CA TYR A 86 8.67 14.26 27.29
C TYR A 86 8.91 15.72 27.70
N LEU A 87 9.45 16.54 26.79
CA LEU A 87 9.68 17.97 27.02
C LEU A 87 8.37 18.73 27.26
N TYR A 88 7.29 18.41 26.55
CA TYR A 88 5.97 19.00 26.79
C TYR A 88 5.35 18.63 28.14
N LYS A 89 5.86 17.59 28.82
CA LYS A 89 5.35 17.14 30.13
C LYS A 89 6.15 17.70 31.29
N GLU A 90 7.46 17.86 31.13
CA GLU A 90 8.36 18.24 32.25
C GLU A 90 8.51 19.75 32.49
N VAL A 91 8.29 20.61 31.49
CA VAL A 91 8.67 22.03 31.66
C VAL A 91 7.68 22.77 32.58
N LYS A 92 8.17 23.20 33.76
CA LYS A 92 7.72 24.41 34.49
C LYS A 92 8.25 25.63 33.72
N LEU A 93 7.34 26.37 33.07
CA LEU A 93 7.65 27.35 32.02
C LEU A 93 7.83 28.78 32.56
N ASP A 94 8.85 29.01 33.40
CA ASP A 94 9.26 30.39 33.75
C ASP A 94 10.36 30.95 32.82
N SER A 95 10.89 30.16 31.87
CA SER A 95 11.81 30.66 30.84
C SER A 95 11.13 30.74 29.48
N LEU A 96 10.47 31.88 29.23
CA LEU A 96 10.17 32.39 27.90
C LEU A 96 11.38 32.21 26.96
N ASN A 97 11.11 31.76 25.72
CA ASN A 97 12.02 31.67 24.56
C ASN A 97 12.71 30.34 24.21
N VAL A 98 12.35 29.20 24.79
CA VAL A 98 12.67 27.93 24.10
C VAL A 98 11.64 27.71 23.01
N THR A 99 11.98 28.10 21.78
CA THR A 99 11.24 27.81 20.56
C THR A 99 10.74 26.39 20.59
N ILE A 100 9.45 26.21 20.88
CA ILE A 100 8.82 24.91 20.97
C ILE A 100 9.04 24.22 19.62
N ASN A 101 9.83 23.15 19.63
CA ASN A 101 10.28 22.52 18.41
C ASN A 101 9.08 21.78 17.79
N PRO A 102 8.57 22.19 16.61
CA PRO A 102 7.31 21.69 16.07
C PRO A 102 7.36 20.17 15.88
N LEU A 103 6.22 19.50 16.02
CA LEU A 103 6.11 18.06 15.75
C LEU A 103 6.58 17.78 14.33
N ARG A 104 7.41 16.74 14.16
CA ARG A 104 7.89 16.34 12.83
C ARG A 104 6.75 15.70 12.06
N TYR A 105 6.64 16.08 10.79
CA TYR A 105 5.66 15.57 9.85
C TYR A 105 6.33 14.65 8.84
N PRO A 106 5.79 13.45 8.59
CA PRO A 106 6.38 12.46 7.69
C PRO A 106 6.16 12.82 6.21
N THR A 107 6.65 13.98 5.78
CA THR A 107 6.50 14.52 4.41
C THR A 107 6.99 13.54 3.36
N TYR A 108 8.07 12.80 3.66
CA TYR A 108 8.61 11.83 2.72
C TYR A 108 7.68 10.62 2.55
N ALA A 109 7.09 10.11 3.64
CA ALA A 109 6.10 9.04 3.57
C ALA A 109 4.81 9.51 2.87
N GLU A 110 4.33 10.73 3.15
CA GLU A 110 3.17 11.33 2.46
C GLU A 110 3.40 11.37 0.95
N ASN A 111 4.56 11.89 0.51
CA ASN A 111 4.89 11.97 -0.91
C ASN A 111 4.95 10.59 -1.58
N ILE A 112 5.54 9.59 -0.90
CA ILE A 112 5.56 8.21 -1.42
C ILE A 112 4.13 7.67 -1.56
N ILE A 113 3.31 7.78 -0.51
CA ILE A 113 1.99 7.12 -0.47
C ILE A 113 0.98 7.83 -1.37
N LEU A 114 1.01 9.16 -1.44
CA LEU A 114 -0.01 9.94 -2.15
C LEU A 114 0.37 10.26 -3.60
N SER A 115 1.67 10.35 -3.91
CA SER A 115 2.13 10.85 -5.22
C SER A 115 2.84 9.80 -6.09
N ASP A 116 3.24 8.64 -5.56
CA ASP A 116 3.93 7.61 -6.35
C ASP A 116 2.93 6.78 -7.17
N PRO A 117 2.93 6.87 -8.52
CA PRO A 117 1.93 6.20 -9.36
C PRO A 117 2.09 4.68 -9.37
N ILE A 118 3.29 4.14 -9.11
CA ILE A 118 3.52 2.69 -9.07
C ILE A 118 2.87 2.15 -7.80
N LEU A 119 3.12 2.80 -6.66
CA LEU A 119 2.50 2.40 -5.40
C LEU A 119 0.96 2.49 -5.45
N ASN A 120 0.42 3.54 -6.06
CA ASN A 120 -1.02 3.75 -6.19
C ASN A 120 -1.75 2.64 -6.97
N LYS A 121 -1.07 1.92 -7.86
CA LYS A 121 -1.63 0.75 -8.57
C LYS A 121 -1.73 -0.50 -7.68
N HIS A 122 -0.87 -0.61 -6.67
CA HIS A 122 -0.70 -1.83 -5.87
C HIS A 122 -1.19 -1.72 -4.43
N ILE A 123 -1.59 -0.52 -3.99
CA ILE A 123 -2.21 -0.30 -2.68
C ILE A 123 -3.70 -0.61 -2.73
N SER A 124 -4.24 -1.20 -1.66
CA SER A 124 -5.69 -1.36 -1.52
C SER A 124 -6.39 0.00 -1.50
N ILE A 125 -7.42 0.17 -2.34
CA ILE A 125 -8.21 1.41 -2.43
C ILE A 125 -8.77 1.84 -1.07
N ASN A 126 -9.19 0.88 -0.25
CA ASN A 126 -9.72 1.17 1.08
C ASN A 126 -8.62 1.72 2.00
N ASN A 127 -7.45 1.08 2.01
CA ASN A 127 -6.32 1.50 2.84
C ASN A 127 -5.78 2.85 2.39
N TYR A 128 -5.70 3.10 1.07
CA TYR A 128 -5.32 4.40 0.51
C TYR A 128 -6.23 5.53 1.01
N LYS A 129 -7.56 5.35 0.94
CA LYS A 129 -8.52 6.36 1.42
C LYS A 129 -8.34 6.66 2.92
N ILE A 130 -8.11 5.62 3.73
CA ILE A 130 -7.88 5.80 5.17
C ILE A 130 -6.57 6.56 5.40
N LEU A 131 -5.49 6.18 4.71
CA LEU A 131 -4.20 6.85 4.81
C LEU A 131 -4.29 8.34 4.44
N VAL A 132 -4.99 8.69 3.34
CA VAL A 132 -5.26 10.07 2.95
C VAL A 132 -5.91 10.85 4.10
N SER A 133 -7.01 10.34 4.65
CA SER A 133 -7.70 10.99 5.76
C SER A 133 -6.82 11.16 7.00
N LYS A 134 -5.96 10.18 7.32
CA LYS A 134 -5.03 10.28 8.45
C LYS A 134 -3.93 11.32 8.18
N PHE A 135 -3.38 11.41 6.97
CA PHE A 135 -2.39 12.43 6.62
C PHE A 135 -2.97 13.84 6.65
N GLU A 136 -4.21 14.02 6.20
CA GLU A 136 -4.95 15.29 6.32
C GLU A 136 -5.16 15.68 7.79
N ASN A 137 -5.61 14.74 8.62
CA ASN A 137 -5.76 14.97 10.07
C ASN A 137 -4.44 15.37 10.72
N LEU A 138 -3.34 14.70 10.39
CA LEU A 138 -2.01 15.06 10.90
C LEU A 138 -1.60 16.49 10.50
N LYS A 139 -1.89 16.88 9.25
CA LYS A 139 -1.59 18.22 8.74
C LYS A 139 -2.39 19.30 9.47
N ASP A 140 -3.69 19.07 9.67
CA ASP A 140 -4.56 19.96 10.42
C ASP A 140 -4.09 20.09 11.88
N MET A 141 -3.77 18.98 12.55
CA MET A 141 -3.24 18.99 13.92
C MET A 141 -1.90 19.71 14.07
N LYS A 142 -0.99 19.53 13.10
CA LYS A 142 0.29 20.25 13.08
C LYS A 142 0.07 21.76 13.02
N ASN A 143 -0.87 22.23 12.20
CA ASN A 143 -1.17 23.65 12.08
C ASN A 143 -1.78 24.23 13.36
N LEU A 144 -2.60 23.43 14.06
CA LEU A 144 -3.23 23.84 15.31
C LEU A 144 -2.26 23.91 16.50
N PHE A 145 -1.09 23.27 16.40
CA PHE A 145 -0.11 23.19 17.48
C PHE A 145 0.37 24.57 18.00
N HIS A 146 0.38 25.58 17.13
CA HIS A 146 0.79 26.94 17.50
C HIS A 146 -0.34 27.78 18.11
N ASN A 147 -1.59 27.30 18.06
CA ASN A 147 -2.78 28.07 18.46
C ASN A 147 -3.34 27.64 19.82
N TYR A 148 -2.78 26.61 20.45
CA TYR A 148 -3.28 26.06 21.71
C TYR A 148 -2.41 26.45 22.92
N SER A 149 -3.06 26.54 24.08
CA SER A 149 -2.41 26.66 25.38
C SER A 149 -1.48 25.46 25.65
N TYR A 150 -0.40 25.67 26.41
CA TYR A 150 0.63 24.65 26.68
C TYR A 150 0.09 23.29 27.18
N LYS A 151 -0.89 23.30 28.10
CA LYS A 151 -1.52 22.07 28.60
C LYS A 151 -2.29 21.31 27.51
N ASN A 152 -2.78 22.02 26.50
CA ASN A 152 -3.43 21.43 25.34
C ASN A 152 -2.39 20.97 24.29
N ASN A 153 -1.18 21.54 24.27
CA ASN A 153 -0.11 21.13 23.34
C ASN A 153 0.42 19.72 23.64
N SER A 154 0.59 19.36 24.91
CA SER A 154 0.98 17.98 25.27
C SER A 154 -0.07 16.95 24.82
N ILE A 155 -1.35 17.29 25.03
CA ILE A 155 -2.51 16.50 24.58
C ILE A 155 -2.53 16.36 23.06
N VAL A 156 -2.39 17.46 22.31
CA VAL A 156 -2.41 17.44 20.84
C VAL A 156 -1.21 16.66 20.29
N ALA A 157 -0.03 16.79 20.91
CA ALA A 157 1.14 16.01 20.53
C ALA A 157 0.96 14.50 20.76
N GLU A 158 0.30 14.10 21.86
CA GLU A 158 0.03 12.68 22.13
C GLU A 158 -0.95 12.11 21.11
N GLN A 159 -2.03 12.83 20.83
CA GLN A 159 -2.99 12.47 19.77
C GLN A 159 -2.30 12.37 18.40
N TYR A 160 -1.45 13.33 18.06
CA TYR A 160 -0.73 13.35 16.79
C TYR A 160 0.14 12.10 16.64
N ASN A 161 0.84 11.72 17.70
CA ASN A 161 1.71 10.55 17.68
C ASN A 161 0.94 9.23 17.66
N LEU A 162 -0.26 9.18 18.26
CA LEU A 162 -1.18 8.05 18.13
C LEU A 162 -1.67 7.89 16.69
N ILE A 163 -2.03 8.99 16.02
CA ILE A 163 -2.41 8.93 14.60
C ILE A 163 -1.25 8.44 13.75
N LEU A 164 -0.03 8.98 13.94
CA LEU A 164 1.16 8.46 13.23
C LEU A 164 1.36 6.96 13.45
N SER A 165 1.16 6.49 14.68
CA SER A 165 1.27 5.07 15.01
C SER A 165 0.23 4.23 14.27
N SER A 166 -1.01 4.74 14.14
CA SER A 166 -2.03 4.08 13.32
C SER A 166 -1.68 4.05 11.83
N VAL A 167 -1.08 5.12 11.29
CA VAL A 167 -0.61 5.14 9.89
C VAL A 167 0.45 4.05 9.68
N SER A 168 1.43 3.92 10.60
CA SER A 168 2.43 2.85 10.55
C SER A 168 1.81 1.45 10.59
N GLN A 169 0.80 1.24 11.42
CA GLN A 169 0.07 -0.03 11.51
C GLN A 169 -0.71 -0.34 10.22
N ILE A 170 -1.43 0.63 9.65
CA ILE A 170 -2.16 0.46 8.39
C ILE A 170 -1.21 0.11 7.25
N ILE A 171 -0.03 0.76 7.19
CA ILE A 171 1.00 0.41 6.20
C ILE A 171 1.51 -1.02 6.42
N SER A 172 1.66 -1.46 7.68
CA SER A 172 2.07 -2.84 7.98
C SER A 172 1.03 -3.86 7.51
N VAL A 173 -0.26 -3.56 7.68
CA VAL A 173 -1.37 -4.39 7.17
C VAL A 173 -1.32 -4.46 5.63
N GLU A 174 -1.09 -3.34 4.96
CA GLU A 174 -0.92 -3.31 3.50
C GLU A 174 0.29 -4.12 3.04
N MET A 175 1.42 -4.03 3.75
CA MET A 175 2.60 -4.82 3.46
C MET A 175 2.32 -6.33 3.56
N SER A 176 1.59 -6.78 4.57
CA SER A 176 1.17 -8.18 4.70
C SER A 176 0.15 -8.59 3.64
N ASN A 177 -0.74 -7.69 3.22
CA ASN A 177 -1.63 -7.91 2.08
C ASN A 177 -0.84 -8.17 0.79
N GLN A 178 0.18 -7.34 0.49
CA GLN A 178 1.00 -7.52 -0.71
C GLN A 178 1.79 -8.82 -0.69
N LYS A 179 2.08 -9.39 0.48
CA LYS A 179 2.72 -10.71 0.61
C LYS A 179 1.73 -11.88 0.60
N ASP A 180 0.44 -11.62 0.40
CA ASP A 180 -0.63 -12.63 0.45
C ASP A 180 -0.72 -13.32 1.83
N GLU A 181 -0.30 -12.64 2.90
CA GLU A 181 -0.31 -13.14 4.29
C GLU A 181 -1.67 -12.92 4.99
N LEU A 182 -2.51 -12.01 4.47
CA LEU A 182 -3.79 -11.63 5.05
C LEU A 182 -4.90 -11.62 4.00
N SER A 183 -6.04 -12.23 4.32
CA SER A 183 -7.27 -12.06 3.53
C SER A 183 -7.83 -10.64 3.66
N GLN A 184 -8.66 -10.25 2.68
CA GLN A 184 -9.33 -8.93 2.68
C GLN A 184 -10.24 -8.73 3.91
N GLU A 185 -10.88 -9.79 4.39
CA GLU A 185 -11.70 -9.73 5.61
C GLU A 185 -10.87 -9.52 6.88
N GLU A 186 -9.71 -10.17 6.98
CA GLU A 186 -8.79 -10.00 8.11
C GLU A 186 -8.22 -8.58 8.14
N GLN A 187 -7.85 -8.03 7.00
CA GLN A 187 -7.38 -6.64 6.89
C GLN A 187 -8.43 -5.67 7.42
N LYS A 188 -9.68 -5.80 6.97
CA LYS A 188 -10.77 -4.95 7.40
C LYS A 188 -10.96 -5.01 8.92
N LYS A 189 -10.96 -6.22 9.51
CA LYS A 189 -11.08 -6.41 10.97
C LYS A 189 -9.91 -5.78 11.73
N ILE A 190 -8.68 -5.89 11.23
CA ILE A 190 -7.51 -5.29 11.88
C ILE A 190 -7.62 -3.76 11.83
N ILE A 191 -8.00 -3.19 10.69
CA ILE A 191 -8.16 -1.75 10.53
C ILE A 191 -9.28 -1.20 11.42
N GLU A 192 -10.42 -1.88 11.50
CA GLU A 192 -11.52 -1.52 12.42
C GLU A 192 -11.03 -1.50 13.87
N ARG A 193 -10.26 -2.52 14.28
CA ARG A 193 -9.65 -2.55 15.64
C ARG A 193 -8.67 -1.40 15.87
N ILE A 194 -7.88 -1.04 14.87
CA ILE A 194 -6.95 0.10 14.96
C ILE A 194 -7.77 1.39 15.20
N ASP A 195 -8.81 1.64 14.41
CA ASP A 195 -9.63 2.84 14.56
C ASP A 195 -10.41 2.87 15.89
N ASP A 196 -10.95 1.74 16.33
CA ASP A 196 -11.63 1.64 17.62
C ASP A 196 -10.67 1.89 18.78
N SER A 197 -9.44 1.35 18.70
CA SER A 197 -8.41 1.59 19.71
C SER A 197 -8.03 3.06 19.80
N LEU A 198 -7.91 3.76 18.65
CA LEU A 198 -7.65 5.19 18.62
C LEU A 198 -8.79 5.99 19.27
N LYS A 199 -10.04 5.64 18.97
CA LYS A 199 -11.22 6.29 19.58
C LYS A 199 -11.20 6.11 21.09
N ILE A 200 -11.04 4.89 21.58
CA ILE A 200 -11.00 4.59 23.03
C ILE A 200 -9.86 5.34 23.72
N ILE A 201 -8.65 5.34 23.13
CA ILE A 201 -7.50 6.04 23.71
C ILE A 201 -7.76 7.56 23.72
N SER A 202 -8.37 8.10 22.67
CA SER A 202 -8.75 9.51 22.62
C SER A 202 -9.79 9.88 23.69
N GLU A 203 -10.84 9.07 23.87
CA GLU A 203 -11.88 9.33 24.86
C GLU A 203 -11.35 9.21 26.30
N LYS A 204 -10.50 8.21 26.55
CA LYS A 204 -9.95 7.91 27.89
C LYS A 204 -8.92 8.95 28.35
N ILE A 205 -8.08 9.46 27.45
CA ILE A 205 -7.04 10.44 27.82
C ILE A 205 -7.64 11.85 27.91
N TYR A 206 -8.63 12.18 27.08
CA TYR A 206 -9.02 13.59 26.90
C TYR A 206 -10.40 13.98 27.44
N LYS A 207 -11.25 13.03 27.88
CA LYS A 207 -12.67 13.27 28.26
C LYS A 207 -13.44 14.13 27.24
N LYS A 208 -12.95 14.16 26.01
CA LYS A 208 -13.46 14.84 24.83
C LYS A 208 -13.16 13.91 23.67
N PRO A 209 -14.05 13.81 22.67
CA PRO A 209 -13.76 13.08 21.45
C PRO A 209 -12.46 13.62 20.83
N MET A 210 -11.78 12.76 20.08
CA MET A 210 -10.71 13.15 19.15
C MET A 210 -11.11 14.46 18.46
N ILE A 211 -10.20 15.41 18.28
CA ILE A 211 -10.48 16.62 17.51
C ILE A 211 -10.67 16.15 16.06
N VAL A 212 -11.88 15.69 15.75
CA VAL A 212 -12.37 15.45 14.41
C VAL A 212 -12.82 16.83 13.95
N LEU A 213 -12.01 17.45 13.09
CA LEU A 213 -12.46 18.62 12.37
C LEU A 213 -13.46 18.12 11.33
N ASP A 214 -14.73 18.02 11.74
CA ASP A 214 -15.85 17.94 10.79
C ASP A 214 -15.75 19.18 9.90
N LYS A 215 -15.41 18.95 8.63
CA LYS A 215 -15.54 19.96 7.58
C LYS A 215 -16.88 19.73 6.90
N HIS A 216 -17.78 20.69 7.08
CA HIS A 216 -18.88 20.96 6.15
C HIS A 216 -18.37 21.14 4.72
#